data_AF-A0A0E0CK58-F1
#
_entry.id   AF-A0A0E0CK58-F1
#
_cell.length_a   1.000
_cell.length_b   1.000
_cell.length_c   1.000
_cell.angle_alpha   90.00
_cell.angle_beta   90.00
_cell.angle_gamma   90.00
#
_symmetry.space_group_name_H-M   'P 1'
#
loop_
_entity.id
_entity.type
_entity.pdbx_description
1 polymer ?
#
loop_
_entity_poly.entity_id
_entity_poly.type
_entity_poly.pdbx_seq_one_letter_code
_entity_poly.pdbx_strand_id
1 'polypeptide(L)'
;MQLHYQKELKIISRWWKDLQVESRLSFARDRIVECYFWIVGVYFQPKHSRGRIILTMVIAIVTLLDDIYDIYGSTEECEVFTRCMERWDRKAAHDIPEYMKFVYEKTIDLVRAFNTEVKWRDARYVPATVEEHLQISTRSGGCYLLSCASFVGMDHIATAESFIWVSSAPRIVCTLCTILRLSDDPETFEREQVELHVAPTIGSYMKEHNVSVENACEKIKELIEDTWKDFNHEWLTLANVQPKQLLERIFNLARTMEFMYKHDDKFTNCQNLKDRIHSLFVETFASTY
;
A
#
# COMPACT_ATOMS: atom_id res chain seq x y z
N MET A 1 -6.22 -25.41 1.65
CA MET A 1 -6.01 -23.97 1.38
C MET A 1 -5.02 -23.74 0.24
N GLN A 2 -3.80 -24.31 0.28
CA GLN A 2 -2.77 -24.12 -0.76
C GLN A 2 -3.25 -24.32 -2.22
N LEU A 3 -4.07 -25.34 -2.51
CA LEU A 3 -4.63 -25.55 -3.85
C LEU A 3 -5.49 -24.36 -4.35
N HIS A 4 -6.18 -23.63 -3.46
CA HIS A 4 -6.88 -22.41 -3.84
C HIS A 4 -5.88 -21.33 -4.24
N TYR A 5 -4.82 -21.17 -3.45
CA TYR A 5 -3.79 -20.17 -3.72
C TYR A 5 -3.08 -20.40 -5.04
N GLN A 6 -2.74 -21.65 -5.35
CA GLN A 6 -2.13 -22.01 -6.64
C GLN A 6 -3.07 -21.74 -7.83
N LYS A 7 -4.38 -21.98 -7.68
CA LYS A 7 -5.37 -21.66 -8.72
C LYS A 7 -5.48 -20.15 -8.94
N GLU A 8 -5.49 -19.38 -7.87
CA GLU A 8 -5.54 -17.92 -7.90
C GLU A 8 -4.26 -17.34 -8.53
N LEU A 9 -3.08 -17.81 -8.13
CA LEU A 9 -1.80 -17.44 -8.74
C LEU A 9 -1.78 -17.73 -10.25
N LYS A 10 -2.35 -18.85 -10.70
CA LYS A 10 -2.48 -19.15 -12.15
C LYS A 10 -3.38 -18.18 -12.91
N ILE A 11 -4.37 -17.57 -12.24
CA ILE A 11 -5.24 -16.55 -12.83
C ILE A 11 -4.48 -15.22 -12.88
N ILE A 12 -3.91 -14.82 -11.76
CA ILE A 12 -3.18 -13.55 -11.59
C ILE A 12 -1.96 -13.51 -12.51
N SER A 13 -1.19 -14.60 -12.57
CA SER A 13 0.00 -14.68 -13.46
C SER A 13 -0.38 -14.63 -14.93
N ARG A 14 -1.56 -15.14 -15.32
CA ARG A 14 -2.04 -15.02 -16.70
C ARG A 14 -2.40 -13.57 -17.01
N TRP A 15 -3.19 -12.94 -16.14
CA TRP A 15 -3.52 -11.52 -16.26
C TRP A 15 -2.27 -10.65 -16.36
N TRP A 16 -1.28 -10.88 -15.50
CA TRP A 16 -0.02 -10.12 -15.52
C TRP A 16 0.77 -10.32 -16.82
N LYS A 17 0.82 -11.55 -17.34
CA LYS A 17 1.43 -11.84 -18.65
C LYS A 17 0.68 -11.18 -19.80
N ASP A 18 -0.64 -11.14 -19.75
CA ASP A 18 -1.47 -10.50 -20.78
C ASP A 18 -1.26 -8.98 -20.84
N LEU A 19 -0.90 -8.34 -19.72
CA LEU A 19 -0.48 -6.93 -19.68
C LEU A 19 0.89 -6.69 -20.31
N GLN A 20 1.71 -7.74 -20.50
CA GLN A 20 3.04 -7.69 -21.11
C GLN A 20 4.00 -6.71 -20.41
N VAL A 21 3.87 -6.57 -19.08
CA VAL A 21 4.62 -5.60 -18.27
C VAL A 21 6.13 -5.72 -18.49
N GLU A 22 6.70 -6.92 -18.42
CA GLU A 22 8.15 -7.14 -18.63
C GLU A 22 8.66 -6.56 -19.95
N SER A 23 7.88 -6.69 -21.03
CA SER A 23 8.28 -6.20 -22.36
C SER A 23 7.93 -4.73 -22.62
N ARG A 24 6.90 -4.19 -21.96
CA ARG A 24 6.40 -2.83 -22.19
C ARG A 24 6.92 -1.80 -21.19
N LEU A 25 7.19 -2.25 -19.97
CA LEU A 25 7.61 -1.47 -18.81
C LEU A 25 8.79 -2.18 -18.16
N SER A 26 9.89 -2.35 -18.91
CA SER A 26 11.07 -3.10 -18.45
C SER A 26 11.78 -2.49 -17.23
N PHE A 27 11.44 -1.26 -16.87
CA PHE A 27 11.90 -0.57 -15.66
C PHE A 27 11.12 -1.01 -14.41
N ALA A 28 9.89 -1.50 -14.57
CA ALA A 28 9.02 -1.83 -13.46
C ALA A 28 9.41 -3.15 -12.81
N ARG A 29 9.26 -3.23 -11.50
CA ARG A 29 9.58 -4.42 -10.71
C ARG A 29 8.57 -5.54 -11.02
N ASP A 30 9.05 -6.72 -11.43
CA ASP A 30 8.18 -7.91 -11.51
C ASP A 30 8.01 -8.53 -10.12
N ARG A 31 6.88 -8.19 -9.48
CA ARG A 31 6.57 -8.56 -8.08
C ARG A 31 5.20 -9.17 -7.90
N ILE A 32 4.62 -9.75 -8.95
CA ILE A 32 3.23 -10.21 -8.91
C ILE A 32 2.99 -11.32 -7.87
N VAL A 33 3.99 -12.16 -7.61
CA VAL A 33 3.90 -13.24 -6.60
C VAL A 33 3.99 -12.66 -5.20
N GLU A 34 4.84 -11.66 -4.97
CA GLU A 34 5.01 -10.92 -3.73
C GLU A 34 3.75 -10.09 -3.41
N CYS A 35 3.19 -9.41 -4.41
CA CYS A 35 1.88 -8.75 -4.32
C CYS A 35 0.80 -9.75 -3.86
N TYR A 36 0.73 -10.93 -4.49
CA TYR A 36 -0.24 -11.95 -4.08
C TYR A 36 0.03 -12.48 -2.66
N PHE A 37 1.29 -12.73 -2.32
CA PHE A 37 1.70 -13.17 -0.98
C PHE A 37 1.25 -12.17 0.09
N TRP A 38 1.43 -10.88 -0.17
CA TRP A 38 0.95 -9.80 0.69
C TRP A 38 -0.57 -9.91 0.90
N ILE A 39 -1.33 -10.07 -0.18
CA ILE A 39 -2.80 -10.13 -0.11
C ILE A 39 -3.32 -11.40 0.58
N VAL A 40 -2.58 -12.52 0.52
CA VAL A 40 -2.91 -13.72 1.30
C VAL A 40 -2.85 -13.44 2.81
N GLY A 41 -1.96 -12.56 3.27
CA GLY A 41 -1.94 -12.07 4.65
C GLY A 41 -3.22 -11.32 5.04
N VAL A 42 -3.84 -10.61 4.09
CA VAL A 42 -5.09 -9.87 4.30
C VAL A 42 -6.32 -10.80 4.34
N TYR A 43 -6.38 -11.80 3.44
CA TYR A 43 -7.45 -12.81 3.39
C TYR A 43 -6.85 -14.20 3.17
N PHE A 44 -6.81 -15.06 4.19
CA PHE A 44 -6.33 -16.43 4.00
C PHE A 44 -7.47 -17.44 3.77
N GLN A 45 -8.71 -17.14 4.16
CA GLN A 45 -9.79 -18.12 4.08
C GLN A 45 -10.20 -18.40 2.62
N PRO A 46 -10.47 -19.66 2.23
CA PRO A 46 -10.80 -20.02 0.84
C PRO A 46 -11.98 -19.24 0.25
N LYS A 47 -13.00 -18.91 1.06
CA LYS A 47 -14.19 -18.15 0.63
C LYS A 47 -13.90 -16.77 0.06
N HIS A 48 -12.74 -16.17 0.36
CA HIS A 48 -12.35 -14.84 -0.10
C HIS A 48 -11.46 -14.86 -1.36
N SER A 49 -11.53 -15.94 -2.15
CA SER A 49 -10.74 -16.12 -3.38
C SER A 49 -10.84 -14.93 -4.34
N ARG A 50 -12.07 -14.48 -4.63
CA ARG A 50 -12.31 -13.34 -5.53
C ARG A 50 -11.71 -12.05 -4.98
N GLY A 51 -11.89 -11.78 -3.69
CA GLY A 51 -11.32 -10.60 -3.02
C GLY A 51 -9.80 -10.59 -3.10
N ARG A 52 -9.13 -11.74 -2.86
CA ARG A 52 -7.68 -11.85 -3.02
C ARG A 52 -7.21 -11.53 -4.43
N ILE A 53 -7.87 -12.09 -5.45
CA ILE A 53 -7.50 -11.83 -6.85
C ILE A 53 -7.61 -10.33 -7.16
N ILE A 54 -8.76 -9.72 -6.83
CA ILE A 54 -9.01 -8.30 -7.12
C ILE A 54 -8.00 -7.43 -6.38
N LEU A 55 -7.82 -7.62 -5.07
CA LEU A 55 -6.90 -6.77 -4.30
C LEU A 55 -5.44 -6.95 -4.76
N THR A 56 -5.05 -8.14 -5.23
CA THR A 56 -3.72 -8.37 -5.83
C THR A 56 -3.54 -7.57 -7.11
N MET A 57 -4.57 -7.49 -7.95
CA MET A 57 -4.53 -6.67 -9.16
C MET A 57 -4.43 -5.18 -8.81
N VAL A 58 -5.17 -4.72 -7.79
CA VAL A 58 -5.10 -3.33 -7.32
C VAL A 58 -3.71 -2.98 -6.79
N ILE A 59 -3.14 -3.78 -5.88
CA ILE A 59 -1.79 -3.49 -5.35
C ILE A 59 -0.73 -3.53 -6.44
N ALA A 60 -0.82 -4.47 -7.41
CA ALA A 60 0.12 -4.51 -8.53
C ALA A 60 0.02 -3.26 -9.43
N ILE A 61 -1.18 -2.73 -9.67
CA ILE A 61 -1.35 -1.46 -10.41
C ILE A 61 -0.79 -0.28 -9.62
N VAL A 62 -1.00 -0.24 -8.29
CA VAL A 62 -0.41 0.80 -7.44
C VAL A 62 1.12 0.75 -7.50
N THR A 63 1.72 -0.45 -7.43
CA THR A 63 3.18 -0.63 -7.57
C THR A 63 3.69 -0.20 -8.95
N LEU A 64 2.93 -0.43 -10.03
CA LEU A 64 3.33 0.07 -11.35
C LEU A 64 3.31 1.59 -11.42
N LEU A 65 2.32 2.23 -10.79
CA LEU A 65 2.27 3.70 -10.72
C LEU A 65 3.44 4.24 -9.88
N ASP A 66 3.73 3.61 -8.75
CA ASP A 66 4.89 3.91 -7.91
C ASP A 66 6.21 3.87 -8.72
N ASP A 67 6.47 2.77 -9.43
CA ASP A 67 7.67 2.63 -10.29
C ASP A 67 7.74 3.68 -11.40
N ILE A 68 6.61 4.06 -11.98
CA ILE A 68 6.55 5.11 -13.01
C ILE A 68 6.98 6.45 -12.41
N TYR A 69 6.49 6.81 -11.24
CA TYR A 69 6.77 8.11 -10.65
C TYR A 69 8.18 8.14 -10.04
N ASP A 70 8.57 7.12 -9.28
CA ASP A 70 9.80 7.15 -8.49
C ASP A 70 11.05 6.78 -9.29
N ILE A 71 10.95 5.85 -10.24
CA ILE A 71 12.12 5.29 -10.95
C ILE A 71 12.26 5.83 -12.37
N TYR A 72 11.17 5.88 -13.13
CA TYR A 72 11.26 6.01 -14.59
C TYR A 72 10.90 7.38 -15.15
N GLY A 73 9.77 7.94 -14.74
CA GLY A 73 9.20 9.14 -15.33
C GLY A 73 9.95 10.41 -14.94
N SER A 74 10.12 11.31 -15.92
CA SER A 74 10.58 12.67 -15.62
C SER A 74 9.49 13.45 -14.88
N THR A 75 9.86 14.51 -14.14
CA THR A 75 8.87 15.40 -13.52
C THR A 75 7.85 15.91 -14.53
N GLU A 76 8.26 16.29 -15.74
CA GLU A 76 7.35 16.80 -16.78
C GLU A 76 6.38 15.73 -17.28
N GLU A 77 6.85 14.50 -17.49
CA GLU A 77 6.01 13.37 -17.92
C GLU A 77 5.00 12.99 -16.84
N CYS A 78 5.47 12.86 -15.60
CA CYS A 78 4.66 12.59 -14.41
C CYS A 78 3.58 13.66 -14.22
N GLU A 79 3.91 14.94 -14.40
CA GLU A 79 2.93 16.02 -14.35
C GLU A 79 1.87 15.91 -15.45
N VAL A 80 2.26 15.55 -16.68
CA VAL A 80 1.31 15.34 -17.78
C VAL A 80 0.37 14.18 -17.44
N PHE A 81 0.90 13.05 -16.94
CA PHE A 81 0.08 11.91 -16.54
C PHE A 81 -0.87 12.27 -15.39
N THR A 82 -0.39 12.97 -14.35
CA THR A 82 -1.25 13.46 -13.25
C THR A 82 -2.37 14.34 -13.77
N ARG A 83 -2.07 15.31 -14.64
CA ARG A 83 -3.09 16.20 -15.23
C ARG A 83 -4.10 15.42 -16.07
N CYS A 84 -3.68 14.36 -16.75
CA CYS A 84 -4.58 13.46 -17.48
C CYS A 84 -5.55 12.77 -16.52
N MET A 85 -5.04 12.17 -15.45
CA MET A 85 -5.84 11.50 -14.42
C MET A 85 -6.82 12.47 -13.74
N GLU A 86 -6.39 13.67 -13.38
CA GLU A 86 -7.27 14.70 -12.78
C GLU A 86 -8.39 15.20 -13.69
N ARG A 87 -8.23 15.06 -15.00
CA ARG A 87 -9.22 15.47 -16.01
C ARG A 87 -10.10 14.30 -16.43
N TRP A 88 -9.86 13.09 -15.91
CA TRP A 88 -10.61 11.90 -16.24
C TRP A 88 -12.09 12.14 -15.98
N ASP A 89 -12.83 12.36 -17.06
CA ASP A 89 -14.26 12.68 -17.15
C ASP A 89 -14.88 13.28 -15.87
N ARG A 90 -14.49 14.53 -15.56
CA ARG A 90 -14.99 15.26 -14.38
C ARG A 90 -16.52 15.38 -14.34
N LYS A 91 -17.18 15.35 -15.50
CA LYS A 91 -18.64 15.45 -15.57
C LYS A 91 -19.27 14.14 -15.12
N ALA A 92 -18.81 13.01 -15.67
CA ALA A 92 -19.28 11.70 -15.23
C ALA A 92 -18.95 11.41 -13.76
N ALA A 93 -17.83 11.91 -13.25
CA ALA A 93 -17.46 11.77 -11.84
C ALA A 93 -18.47 12.40 -10.86
N HIS A 94 -19.30 13.37 -11.29
CA HIS A 94 -20.36 13.90 -10.45
C HIS A 94 -21.54 12.93 -10.29
N ASP A 95 -21.81 12.15 -11.33
CA ASP A 95 -22.99 11.30 -11.45
C ASP A 95 -22.78 9.88 -10.88
N ILE A 96 -21.55 9.51 -10.50
CA ILE A 96 -21.28 8.19 -9.91
C ILE A 96 -21.81 8.10 -8.46
N PRO A 97 -22.23 6.90 -8.01
CA PRO A 97 -22.65 6.70 -6.63
C PRO A 97 -21.58 7.10 -5.61
N GLU A 98 -22.01 7.56 -4.45
CA GLU A 98 -21.12 8.09 -3.39
C GLU A 98 -20.01 7.10 -3.00
N TYR A 99 -20.33 5.81 -2.88
CA TYR A 99 -19.36 4.77 -2.54
C TYR A 99 -18.28 4.55 -3.63
N MET A 100 -18.57 4.91 -4.88
CA MET A 100 -17.60 4.85 -5.99
C MET A 100 -16.75 6.12 -6.07
N LYS A 101 -17.29 7.28 -5.63
CA LYS A 101 -16.56 8.55 -5.64
C LYS A 101 -15.27 8.47 -4.86
N PHE A 102 -15.26 7.75 -3.74
CA PHE A 102 -14.05 7.59 -2.97
C PHE A 102 -12.92 6.91 -3.72
N VAL A 103 -13.19 5.82 -4.44
CA VAL A 103 -12.14 5.14 -5.21
C VAL A 103 -11.59 6.11 -6.25
N TYR A 104 -12.46 6.83 -6.95
CA TYR A 104 -12.05 7.88 -7.89
C TYR A 104 -11.19 8.95 -7.20
N GLU A 105 -11.68 9.59 -6.13
CA GLU A 105 -10.98 10.65 -5.40
C GLU A 105 -9.65 10.19 -4.82
N LYS A 106 -9.58 8.97 -4.26
CA LYS A 106 -8.34 8.42 -3.71
C LYS A 106 -7.35 7.97 -4.77
N THR A 107 -7.81 7.53 -5.94
CA THR A 107 -6.91 7.36 -7.08
C THR A 107 -6.33 8.69 -7.53
N ILE A 108 -7.13 9.78 -7.56
CA ILE A 108 -6.61 11.12 -7.89
C ILE A 108 -5.65 11.63 -6.81
N ASP A 109 -5.99 11.48 -5.52
CA ASP A 109 -5.13 11.88 -4.40
C ASP A 109 -3.80 11.12 -4.41
N LEU A 110 -3.81 9.82 -4.72
CA LEU A 110 -2.62 8.97 -4.86
C LEU A 110 -1.69 9.51 -5.95
N VAL A 111 -2.21 9.73 -7.16
CA VAL A 111 -1.41 10.22 -8.30
C VAL A 111 -0.92 11.65 -8.07
N ARG A 112 -1.66 12.48 -7.33
CA ARG A 112 -1.19 13.82 -6.89
C ARG A 112 -0.05 13.72 -5.89
N ALA A 113 -0.13 12.78 -4.95
CA ALA A 113 0.90 12.57 -3.94
C ALA A 113 2.20 12.11 -4.60
N PHE A 114 2.15 11.11 -5.48
CA PHE A 114 3.30 10.68 -6.28
C PHE A 114 3.92 11.83 -7.07
N ASN A 115 3.10 12.64 -7.75
CA ASN A 115 3.60 13.80 -8.49
C ASN A 115 4.26 14.86 -7.58
N THR A 116 3.80 14.97 -6.34
CA THR A 116 4.40 15.89 -5.36
C THR A 116 5.75 15.35 -4.89
N GLU A 117 5.85 14.06 -4.61
CA GLU A 117 7.09 13.39 -4.21
C GLU A 117 8.15 13.43 -5.32
N VAL A 118 7.75 13.25 -6.59
CA VAL A 118 8.64 13.42 -7.75
C VAL A 118 9.23 14.82 -7.83
N LYS A 119 8.43 15.85 -7.56
CA LYS A 119 8.92 17.24 -7.49
C LYS A 119 9.85 17.45 -6.31
N TRP A 120 9.55 16.82 -5.17
CA TRP A 120 10.42 16.88 -4.00
C TRP A 120 11.77 16.21 -4.26
N ARG A 121 11.77 15.03 -4.89
CA ARG A 121 12.96 14.31 -5.35
C ARG A 121 13.84 15.20 -6.24
N ASP A 122 13.28 15.74 -7.33
CA ASP A 122 14.04 16.50 -8.32
C ASP A 122 14.55 17.84 -7.75
N ALA A 123 13.81 18.45 -6.82
CA ALA A 123 14.22 19.64 -6.08
C ALA A 123 15.16 19.36 -4.90
N ARG A 124 15.44 18.09 -4.58
CA ARG A 124 16.11 17.64 -3.34
C ARG A 124 15.49 18.26 -2.08
N TYR A 125 14.18 18.38 -2.10
CA TYR A 125 13.41 18.99 -1.04
C TYR A 125 13.23 18.00 0.11
N VAL A 126 13.58 18.44 1.31
CA VAL A 126 13.28 17.73 2.56
C VAL A 126 12.22 18.54 3.30
N PRO A 127 11.01 18.01 3.54
CA PRO A 127 9.96 18.70 4.30
C PRO A 127 10.47 19.14 5.67
N ALA A 128 10.03 20.31 6.13
CA ALA A 128 10.53 20.95 7.34
C ALA A 128 10.09 20.23 8.62
N THR A 129 8.94 19.55 8.58
CA THR A 129 8.39 18.77 9.69
C THR A 129 7.96 17.39 9.24
N VAL A 130 7.91 16.46 10.18
CA VAL A 130 7.33 15.11 9.99
C VAL A 130 5.87 15.21 9.54
N GLU A 131 5.12 16.16 10.11
CA GLU A 131 3.72 16.40 9.74
C GLU A 131 3.57 16.81 8.27
N GLU A 132 4.41 17.73 7.78
CA GLU A 132 4.40 18.15 6.36
C GLU A 132 4.70 16.96 5.43
N HIS A 133 5.67 16.13 5.81
CA HIS A 133 5.99 14.91 5.07
C HIS A 133 4.78 13.96 5.04
N LEU A 134 4.22 13.62 6.21
CA LEU A 134 3.13 12.64 6.34
C LEU A 134 1.84 13.07 5.64
N GLN A 135 1.57 14.37 5.48
CA GLN A 135 0.40 14.86 4.73
C GLN A 135 0.39 14.40 3.26
N ILE A 136 1.57 14.21 2.67
CA ILE A 136 1.75 13.71 1.31
C ILE A 136 2.04 12.21 1.33
N SER A 137 3.01 11.78 2.13
CA SER A 137 3.58 10.44 2.05
C SER A 137 2.63 9.33 2.56
N THR A 138 1.66 9.67 3.41
CA THR A 138 0.58 8.73 3.78
C THR A 138 -0.43 8.53 2.65
N ARG A 139 -0.54 9.48 1.71
CA ARG A 139 -1.41 9.37 0.53
C ARG A 139 -0.74 8.56 -0.57
N SER A 140 0.56 8.77 -0.80
CA SER A 140 1.35 8.02 -1.78
C SER A 140 1.48 6.54 -1.43
N GLY A 141 1.43 6.18 -0.14
CA GLY A 141 1.46 4.78 0.31
C GLY A 141 0.27 3.90 -0.12
N GLY A 142 -0.76 4.47 -0.77
CA GLY A 142 -1.86 3.69 -1.39
C GLY A 142 -2.84 3.01 -0.42
N CYS A 143 -2.61 3.08 0.90
CA CYS A 143 -3.42 2.42 1.93
C CYS A 143 -4.91 2.80 1.92
N TYR A 144 -5.25 4.04 1.56
CA TYR A 144 -6.65 4.45 1.41
C TYR A 144 -7.37 3.62 0.34
N LEU A 145 -6.73 3.45 -0.82
CA LEU A 145 -7.26 2.67 -1.93
C LEU A 145 -7.29 1.18 -1.57
N LEU A 146 -6.22 0.66 -0.99
CA LEU A 146 -6.14 -0.74 -0.57
C LEU A 146 -7.21 -1.07 0.47
N SER A 147 -7.46 -0.20 1.45
CA SER A 147 -8.51 -0.41 2.47
C SER A 147 -9.90 -0.53 1.86
N CYS A 148 -10.23 0.31 0.88
CA CYS A 148 -11.51 0.23 0.18
C CYS A 148 -11.59 -0.97 -0.76
N ALA A 149 -10.56 -1.20 -1.57
CA ALA A 149 -10.46 -2.38 -2.44
C ALA A 149 -10.54 -3.69 -1.64
N SER A 150 -10.11 -3.66 -0.39
CA SER A 150 -10.18 -4.77 0.55
C SER A 150 -11.63 -5.25 0.81
N PHE A 151 -12.63 -4.39 0.67
CA PHE A 151 -14.03 -4.78 0.89
C PHE A 151 -14.65 -5.43 -0.35
N VAL A 152 -14.02 -5.26 -1.51
CA VAL A 152 -14.50 -5.84 -2.77
C VAL A 152 -14.42 -7.36 -2.74
N GLY A 153 -15.53 -8.03 -3.10
CA GLY A 153 -15.62 -9.49 -3.07
C GLY A 153 -15.86 -10.07 -1.67
N MET A 154 -16.30 -9.25 -0.71
CA MET A 154 -16.81 -9.70 0.60
C MET A 154 -18.33 -9.95 0.61
N ASP A 155 -18.94 -10.07 -0.58
CA ASP A 155 -20.35 -10.39 -0.80
C ASP A 155 -21.29 -9.57 0.10
N HIS A 156 -22.22 -10.22 0.80
CA HIS A 156 -23.22 -9.59 1.66
C HIS A 156 -22.65 -8.91 2.92
N ILE A 157 -21.36 -9.06 3.22
CA ILE A 157 -20.72 -8.43 4.39
C ILE A 157 -20.39 -6.96 4.10
N ALA A 158 -19.92 -6.65 2.88
CA ALA A 158 -19.58 -5.30 2.48
C ALA A 158 -20.80 -4.64 1.82
N THR A 159 -21.42 -3.69 2.51
CA THR A 159 -22.57 -2.93 1.99
C THR A 159 -22.14 -1.57 1.44
N ALA A 160 -23.06 -0.86 0.78
CA ALA A 160 -22.80 0.51 0.32
C ALA A 160 -22.40 1.43 1.48
N GLU A 161 -23.00 1.25 2.65
CA GLU A 161 -22.67 1.98 3.89
C GLU A 161 -21.26 1.65 4.39
N SER A 162 -20.82 0.38 4.25
CA SER A 162 -19.44 -0.01 4.58
C SER A 162 -18.43 0.71 3.69
N PHE A 163 -18.74 0.83 2.39
CA PHE A 163 -17.90 1.58 1.47
C PHE A 163 -17.93 3.07 1.80
N ILE A 164 -19.09 3.68 2.06
CA ILE A 164 -19.19 5.09 2.48
C ILE A 164 -18.39 5.33 3.77
N TRP A 165 -18.43 4.40 4.73
CA TRP A 165 -17.69 4.51 5.98
C TRP A 165 -16.18 4.47 5.77
N VAL A 166 -15.64 3.46 5.07
CA VAL A 166 -14.19 3.44 4.80
C VAL A 166 -13.77 4.62 3.93
N SER A 167 -14.70 5.11 3.11
CA SER A 167 -14.51 6.27 2.24
C SER A 167 -14.38 7.59 2.99
N SER A 168 -14.93 7.67 4.21
CA SER A 168 -14.77 8.87 5.03
C SER A 168 -13.37 8.99 5.65
N ALA A 169 -12.42 8.13 5.25
CA ALA A 169 -11.08 8.04 5.81
C ALA A 169 -11.10 7.98 7.36
N PRO A 170 -11.77 6.96 7.95
CA PRO A 170 -11.88 6.86 9.40
C PRO A 170 -10.49 6.73 10.03
N ARG A 171 -10.35 7.12 11.30
CA ARG A 171 -9.04 7.22 11.96
C ARG A 171 -8.22 5.94 11.90
N ILE A 172 -8.87 4.76 11.94
CA ILE A 172 -8.20 3.46 11.74
C ILE A 172 -7.48 3.33 10.38
N VAL A 173 -8.03 3.91 9.32
CA VAL A 173 -7.38 3.93 7.99
C VAL A 173 -6.25 4.95 7.98
N CYS A 174 -6.42 6.12 8.60
CA CYS A 174 -5.36 7.12 8.70
C CYS A 174 -4.14 6.56 9.46
N THR A 175 -4.36 5.91 10.61
CA THR A 175 -3.28 5.31 11.41
C THR A 175 -2.64 4.11 10.69
N LEU A 176 -3.40 3.33 9.90
CA LEU A 176 -2.83 2.34 8.98
C LEU A 176 -1.85 2.97 7.97
N CYS A 177 -2.24 4.09 7.35
CA CYS A 177 -1.38 4.78 6.37
C CYS A 177 -0.08 5.29 7.03
N THR A 178 -0.19 5.83 8.25
CA THR A 178 0.97 6.28 9.03
C THR A 178 1.85 5.10 9.44
N ILE A 179 1.29 3.98 9.91
CA ILE A 179 2.06 2.77 10.24
C ILE A 179 2.84 2.27 9.03
N LEU A 180 2.20 2.19 7.85
CA LEU A 180 2.88 1.80 6.62
C LEU A 180 4.08 2.72 6.36
N ARG A 181 3.83 4.03 6.26
CA ARG A 181 4.85 5.00 5.87
C ARG A 181 6.04 5.01 6.84
N LEU A 182 5.75 5.03 8.14
CA LEU A 182 6.80 5.01 9.16
C LEU A 182 7.56 3.68 9.23
N SER A 183 6.96 2.56 8.80
CA SER A 183 7.64 1.26 8.78
C SER A 183 8.49 1.05 7.52
N ASP A 184 8.08 1.63 6.39
CA ASP A 184 8.74 1.51 5.10
C ASP A 184 10.02 2.39 5.04
N ASP A 185 9.86 3.69 5.29
CA ASP A 185 10.92 4.68 5.13
C ASP A 185 12.26 4.37 5.85
N PRO A 186 12.29 3.78 7.07
CA PRO A 186 13.56 3.45 7.72
C PRO A 186 14.34 2.35 7.04
N GLU A 187 13.65 1.36 6.46
CA GLU A 187 14.29 0.21 5.83
C GLU A 187 14.75 0.53 4.39
N THR A 188 14.17 1.57 3.78
CA THR A 188 14.55 2.04 2.45
C THR A 188 15.59 3.17 2.49
N PHE A 189 15.77 3.81 3.65
CA PHE A 189 16.64 4.98 3.85
C PHE A 189 18.03 4.88 3.22
N GLU A 190 18.77 3.80 3.50
CA GLU A 190 20.15 3.65 3.01
C GLU A 190 20.22 3.58 1.48
N ARG A 191 19.27 2.86 0.85
CA ARG A 191 19.17 2.75 -0.61
C ARG A 191 18.78 4.09 -1.22
N GLU A 192 17.76 4.73 -0.67
CA GLU A 192 17.19 5.97 -1.17
C GLU A 192 18.12 7.17 -1.04
N GLN A 193 19.13 7.13 -0.17
CA GLN A 193 20.18 8.15 -0.14
C GLN A 193 21.17 8.06 -1.30
N VAL A 194 21.40 6.85 -1.81
CA VAL A 194 22.37 6.61 -2.89
C VAL A 194 21.72 6.88 -4.26
N GLU A 195 20.44 6.55 -4.39
CA GLU A 195 19.64 6.80 -5.59
C GLU A 195 19.01 8.20 -5.54
N LEU A 196 18.63 8.76 -6.70
CA LEU A 196 17.86 9.99 -6.70
C LEU A 196 16.43 9.66 -6.26
N HIS A 197 16.11 9.87 -4.99
CA HIS A 197 14.80 9.55 -4.40
C HIS A 197 14.22 10.70 -3.56
N VAL A 198 12.92 10.63 -3.27
CA VAL A 198 12.28 11.55 -2.31
C VAL A 198 12.86 11.33 -0.91
N ALA A 199 12.99 12.40 -0.12
CA ALA A 199 13.51 12.31 1.23
C ALA A 199 12.55 11.50 2.13
N PRO A 200 13.01 10.44 2.80
CA PRO A 200 12.19 9.64 3.70
C PRO A 200 11.85 10.41 4.98
N THR A 201 10.86 9.94 5.77
CA THR A 201 10.41 10.58 7.02
C THR A 201 11.56 10.88 7.99
N ILE A 202 12.59 10.04 8.02
CA ILE A 202 13.81 10.25 8.83
C ILE A 202 14.44 11.62 8.53
N GLY A 203 14.53 12.00 7.25
CA GLY A 203 15.11 13.28 6.84
C GLY A 203 14.34 14.47 7.41
N SER A 204 13.01 14.41 7.38
CA SER A 204 12.16 15.44 7.99
C SER A 204 12.29 15.47 9.52
N TYR A 205 12.37 14.31 10.18
CA TYR A 205 12.57 14.23 11.63
C TYR A 205 13.91 14.87 12.05
N MET A 206 14.99 14.51 11.36
CA MET A 206 16.32 15.07 11.59
C MET A 206 16.31 16.59 11.43
N LYS A 207 15.63 17.10 10.39
CA LYS A 207 15.53 18.53 10.10
C LYS A 207 14.69 19.29 11.14
N GLU A 208 13.57 18.73 11.56
CA GLU A 208 12.66 19.34 12.54
C GLU A 208 13.29 19.45 13.93
N HIS A 209 13.98 18.39 14.37
CA HIS A 209 14.50 18.29 15.73
C HIS A 209 16.01 18.52 15.86
N ASN A 210 16.72 18.69 14.74
CA ASN A 210 18.17 18.86 14.68
C ASN A 210 18.93 17.73 15.41
N VAL A 211 18.59 16.49 15.07
CA VAL A 211 19.15 15.26 15.68
C VAL A 211 19.90 14.40 14.66
N SER A 212 20.70 13.45 15.14
CA SER A 212 21.38 12.47 14.27
C SER A 212 20.38 11.47 13.66
N VAL A 213 20.84 10.75 12.64
CA VAL A 213 20.05 9.69 11.98
C VAL A 213 19.68 8.58 12.95
N GLU A 214 20.57 8.18 13.85
CA GLU A 214 20.33 7.12 14.83
C GLU A 214 19.20 7.51 15.79
N ASN A 215 19.26 8.74 16.32
CA ASN A 215 18.21 9.28 17.19
C ASN A 215 16.88 9.41 16.43
N ALA A 216 16.89 9.86 15.18
CA ALA A 216 15.69 9.95 14.36
C ALA A 216 15.07 8.56 14.11
N CYS A 217 15.87 7.55 13.80
CA CYS A 217 15.42 6.16 13.64
C CYS A 217 14.80 5.60 14.92
N GLU A 218 15.41 5.84 16.09
CA GLU A 218 14.83 5.45 17.38
C GLU A 218 13.48 6.14 17.63
N LYS A 219 13.38 7.43 17.32
CA LYS A 219 12.14 8.18 17.48
C LYS A 219 11.04 7.79 16.51
N ILE A 220 11.38 7.43 15.28
CA ILE A 220 10.39 6.85 14.35
C ILE A 220 9.86 5.51 14.88
N LYS A 221 10.70 4.66 15.48
CA LYS A 221 10.22 3.41 16.12
C LYS A 221 9.24 3.69 17.25
N GLU A 222 9.51 4.68 18.11
CA GLU A 222 8.56 5.12 19.14
C GLU A 222 7.23 5.61 18.51
N LEU A 223 7.29 6.41 17.44
CA LEU A 223 6.09 6.88 16.72
C LEU A 223 5.28 5.72 16.11
N ILE A 224 5.94 4.69 15.58
CA ILE A 224 5.27 3.47 15.09
C ILE A 224 4.52 2.80 16.24
N GLU A 225 5.17 2.59 17.39
CA GLU A 225 4.55 1.96 18.56
C GLU A 225 3.34 2.75 19.08
N ASP A 226 3.44 4.08 19.13
CA ASP A 226 2.33 4.94 19.54
C ASP A 226 1.18 4.92 18.52
N THR A 227 1.49 4.93 17.23
CA THR A 227 0.48 4.83 16.17
C THR A 227 -0.23 3.46 16.21
N TRP A 228 0.47 2.38 16.56
CA TRP A 228 -0.13 1.07 16.79
C TRP A 228 -1.09 1.05 17.99
N LYS A 229 -0.80 1.79 19.08
CA LYS A 229 -1.71 1.92 20.22
C LYS A 229 -3.02 2.58 19.78
N ASP A 230 -2.92 3.68 19.03
CA ASP A 230 -4.08 4.37 18.45
C ASP A 230 -4.86 3.45 17.50
N PHE A 231 -4.18 2.76 16.59
CA PHE A 231 -4.79 1.81 15.66
C PHE A 231 -5.57 0.70 16.40
N ASN A 232 -4.97 0.12 17.44
CA ASN A 232 -5.60 -0.92 18.26
C ASN A 232 -6.81 -0.38 19.04
N HIS A 233 -6.73 0.84 19.58
CA HIS A 233 -7.83 1.49 20.26
C HIS A 233 -9.03 1.72 19.32
N GLU A 234 -8.78 2.22 18.11
CA GLU A 234 -9.81 2.40 17.09
C GLU A 234 -10.43 1.05 16.69
N TRP A 235 -9.61 0.02 16.48
CA TRP A 235 -10.10 -1.33 16.13
C TRP A 235 -11.04 -1.91 17.21
N LEU A 236 -10.65 -1.81 18.49
CA LEU A 236 -11.46 -2.29 19.62
C LEU A 236 -12.78 -1.51 19.75
N THR A 237 -12.74 -0.21 19.52
CA THR A 237 -13.92 0.66 19.58
C THR A 237 -14.89 0.35 18.45
N LEU A 238 -14.37 0.27 17.22
CA LEU A 238 -15.14 0.01 16.01
C LEU A 238 -15.70 -1.42 15.96
N ALA A 239 -15.09 -2.39 16.64
CA ALA A 239 -15.59 -3.76 16.71
C ALA A 239 -17.01 -3.87 17.28
N ASN A 240 -17.50 -2.83 17.97
CA ASN A 240 -18.86 -2.74 18.48
C ASN A 240 -19.87 -2.13 17.49
N VAL A 241 -19.40 -1.53 16.39
CA VAL A 241 -20.21 -0.73 15.45
C VAL A 241 -20.12 -1.23 14.01
N GLN A 242 -18.97 -1.77 13.60
CA GLN A 242 -18.71 -2.25 12.25
C GLN A 242 -18.62 -3.78 12.21
N PRO A 243 -18.95 -4.42 11.07
CA PRO A 243 -18.74 -5.85 10.89
C PRO A 243 -17.26 -6.22 11.10
N LYS A 244 -17.00 -7.11 12.07
CA LYS A 244 -15.64 -7.51 12.45
C LYS A 244 -14.81 -8.00 11.26
N GLN A 245 -15.43 -8.70 10.32
CA GLN A 245 -14.75 -9.22 9.13
C GLN A 245 -14.18 -8.12 8.24
N LEU A 246 -14.82 -6.94 8.19
CA LEU A 246 -14.32 -5.77 7.46
C LEU A 246 -13.14 -5.13 8.18
N LEU A 247 -13.26 -4.94 9.51
CA LEU A 247 -12.18 -4.42 10.34
C LEU A 247 -10.95 -5.33 10.32
N GLU A 248 -11.14 -6.64 10.27
CA GLU A 248 -10.06 -7.60 10.10
C GLU A 248 -9.29 -7.41 8.79
N ARG A 249 -9.87 -6.84 7.74
CA ARG A 249 -9.14 -6.54 6.49
C ARG A 249 -8.15 -5.40 6.71
N ILE A 250 -8.61 -4.32 7.31
CA ILE A 250 -7.79 -3.15 7.66
C ILE A 250 -6.69 -3.57 8.65
N PHE A 251 -7.05 -4.36 9.66
CA PHE A 251 -6.11 -4.90 10.65
C PHE A 251 -5.05 -5.81 10.01
N ASN A 252 -5.45 -6.71 9.11
CA ASN A 252 -4.48 -7.59 8.45
C ASN A 252 -3.63 -6.87 7.40
N LEU A 253 -4.11 -5.78 6.81
CA LEU A 253 -3.27 -4.88 6.00
C LEU A 253 -2.10 -4.37 6.86
N ALA A 254 -2.39 -3.77 8.02
CA ALA A 254 -1.36 -3.27 8.95
C ALA A 254 -0.37 -4.36 9.36
N ARG A 255 -0.88 -5.54 9.76
CA ARG A 255 -0.02 -6.66 10.17
C ARG A 255 0.85 -7.20 9.06
N THR A 256 0.33 -7.27 7.84
CA THR A 256 1.12 -7.75 6.72
C THR A 256 2.15 -6.72 6.31
N MET A 257 1.82 -5.43 6.39
CA MET A 257 2.78 -4.33 6.20
C MET A 257 3.93 -4.40 7.21
N GLU A 258 3.62 -4.56 8.50
CA GLU A 258 4.66 -4.79 9.51
C GLU A 258 5.49 -6.02 9.13
N PHE A 259 4.87 -7.14 8.75
CA PHE A 259 5.65 -8.31 8.34
C PHE A 259 6.58 -8.03 7.15
N MET A 260 6.12 -7.29 6.14
CA MET A 260 6.90 -6.97 4.94
C MET A 260 8.08 -6.07 5.28
N TYR A 261 7.89 -5.02 6.07
CA TYR A 261 8.90 -4.01 6.35
C TYR A 261 9.63 -4.16 7.69
N LYS A 262 9.28 -5.14 8.51
CA LYS A 262 9.98 -5.34 9.77
C LYS A 262 11.41 -5.85 9.52
N HIS A 263 12.40 -5.00 9.80
CA HIS A 263 13.83 -5.28 9.71
C HIS A 263 14.42 -5.42 8.29
N ASP A 264 13.60 -5.23 7.24
CA ASP A 264 14.03 -5.27 5.84
C ASP A 264 12.87 -4.86 4.90
N ASP A 265 13.17 -4.25 3.76
CA ASP A 265 12.25 -4.05 2.63
C ASP A 265 12.09 -5.35 1.83
N LYS A 266 11.28 -6.26 2.36
CA LYS A 266 11.05 -7.58 1.74
C LYS A 266 10.28 -7.49 0.42
N PHE A 267 9.63 -6.37 0.12
CA PHE A 267 8.89 -6.20 -1.13
C PHE A 267 9.87 -5.99 -2.29
N THR A 268 10.85 -5.10 -2.11
CA THR A 268 11.92 -4.90 -3.09
C THR A 268 12.93 -6.04 -3.03
N ASN A 269 13.39 -6.41 -1.82
CA ASN A 269 14.35 -7.49 -1.55
C ASN A 269 13.65 -8.83 -1.29
N CYS A 270 12.93 -9.34 -2.31
CA CYS A 270 12.08 -10.52 -2.17
C CYS A 270 12.79 -11.84 -1.82
N GLN A 271 14.13 -11.87 -1.84
CA GLN A 271 14.91 -13.05 -1.49
C GLN A 271 14.60 -13.55 -0.07
N ASN A 272 14.28 -12.64 0.86
CA ASN A 272 13.89 -12.97 2.22
C ASN A 272 12.44 -13.51 2.35
N LEU A 273 11.64 -13.41 1.29
CA LEU A 273 10.33 -14.03 1.18
C LEU A 273 10.35 -15.39 0.50
N LYS A 274 11.42 -15.70 -0.25
CA LYS A 274 11.48 -16.86 -1.15
C LYS A 274 11.10 -18.17 -0.45
N ASP A 275 11.66 -18.43 0.73
CA ASP A 275 11.39 -19.67 1.48
C ASP A 275 9.93 -19.73 1.97
N ARG A 276 9.37 -18.58 2.38
CA ARG A 276 7.97 -18.48 2.83
C ARG A 276 6.99 -18.61 1.67
N ILE A 277 7.28 -17.99 0.54
CA ILE A 277 6.52 -18.12 -0.72
C ILE A 277 6.55 -19.57 -1.18
N HIS A 278 7.73 -20.21 -1.17
CA HIS A 278 7.87 -21.62 -1.52
C HIS A 278 7.07 -22.52 -0.58
N SER A 279 7.20 -22.35 0.73
CA SER A 279 6.46 -23.16 1.71
C SER A 279 4.94 -22.98 1.57
N LEU A 280 4.47 -21.74 1.36
CA LEU A 280 3.04 -21.44 1.29
C LEU A 280 2.40 -21.92 -0.02
N PHE A 281 3.10 -21.80 -1.15
CA PHE A 281 2.52 -22.01 -2.47
C PHE A 281 3.01 -23.26 -3.21
N VAL A 282 4.12 -23.87 -2.79
CA VAL A 282 4.75 -25.01 -3.49
C VAL A 282 4.84 -26.25 -2.61
N GLU A 283 5.37 -26.10 -1.40
CA GLU A 283 5.62 -27.24 -0.51
C GLU A 283 4.32 -27.85 0.02
N THR A 284 4.06 -29.11 -0.32
CA THR A 284 2.91 -29.83 0.22
C THR A 284 3.23 -30.29 1.64
N PHE A 285 2.48 -29.83 2.63
CA PHE A 285 2.52 -30.43 3.96
C PHE A 285 1.93 -31.83 3.88
N ALA A 286 2.78 -32.86 3.92
CA ALA A 286 2.35 -34.23 4.06
C ALA A 286 1.60 -34.36 5.39
N SER A 287 0.38 -34.87 5.33
CA SER A 287 -0.34 -35.26 6.54
C SER A 287 0.37 -36.48 7.13
N THR A 288 1.28 -36.25 8.06
CA THR A 288 1.65 -37.28 9.04
C THR A 288 0.42 -37.49 9.93
N TYR A 289 -0.43 -38.42 9.51
CA TYR A 289 -1.42 -39.06 10.36
C TYR A 289 -0.74 -40.16 11.19
#